data_AF-A0A8H6X3B6-F1
#
_entry.id   AF-A0A8H6X3B6-F1
#
_cell.length_a   1.000
_cell.length_b   1.000
_cell.length_c   1.000
_cell.angle_alpha   90.00
_cell.angle_beta   90.00
_cell.angle_gamma   90.00
#
_symmetry.space_group_name_H-M   'P 1'
#
loop_
_entity.id
_entity.type
_entity.pdbx_description
1 polymer ?
#
loop_
_entity_poly.entity_id
_entity_poly.type
_entity_poly.pdbx_seq_one_letter_code
_entity_poly.pdbx_strand_id
1 'polypeptide(L)'
;MLSLETLTLIKKSELAPYLEYSAEQVRCLICANLRKTGVGGWISRQNLKVHLGTPTHLGAYDSEMQRALAEAKEHEQLSGSYNSADAQELPASDISEMTHIPSMFLPELKSDMQMDIDSSNTNFAQLMSEFGQVSEAEELGLDATRLLLQQEFEQMLENAYHDPPLGPGVDKQHIADELPKTSDNDDEDTHCFDPDLVEDSAYFPYPNKTVMLLDVMDNLPRCRFTGDQISLILHFAKKLGVANVPSLKGFRKIQ
;
A
#
# COMPACT_ATOMS: atom_id res chain seq x y z
N MET A 1 36.86 -13.59 -12.12
CA MET A 1 37.82 -13.74 -11.00
C MET A 1 38.59 -12.44 -10.90
N LEU A 2 38.16 -11.54 -10.02
CA LEU A 2 38.92 -10.33 -9.68
C LEU A 2 40.14 -10.77 -8.88
N SER A 3 41.33 -10.29 -9.24
CA SER A 3 42.57 -10.66 -8.55
C SER A 3 42.53 -10.19 -7.09
N LEU A 4 42.93 -11.06 -6.16
CA LEU A 4 43.00 -10.80 -4.71
C LEU A 4 43.80 -9.54 -4.34
N GLU A 5 44.63 -9.02 -5.27
CA GLU A 5 45.39 -7.79 -5.09
C GLU A 5 44.53 -6.53 -5.13
N THR A 6 43.37 -6.54 -5.80
CA THR A 6 42.45 -5.38 -5.87
C THR A 6 41.58 -5.18 -4.62
N LEU A 7 41.53 -6.14 -3.70
CA LEU A 7 40.73 -6.09 -2.47
C LEU A 7 41.43 -5.39 -1.29
N THR A 8 42.68 -4.95 -1.42
CA THR A 8 43.51 -4.58 -0.26
C THR A 8 43.42 -3.11 0.18
N LEU A 9 42.67 -2.25 -0.52
CA LEU A 9 42.55 -0.83 -0.19
C LEU A 9 41.12 -0.31 -0.38
N ILE A 10 40.14 -0.91 0.29
CA ILE A 10 38.90 -0.17 0.57
C ILE A 10 39.34 1.05 1.39
N LYS A 11 39.21 2.24 0.80
CA LYS A 11 39.67 3.46 1.48
C LYS A 11 38.82 3.64 2.72
N LYS A 12 39.48 3.89 3.85
CA LYS A 12 38.80 4.17 5.13
C LYS A 12 37.75 5.29 5.01
N SER A 13 37.91 6.20 4.04
CA SER A 13 36.94 7.25 3.71
C SER A 13 35.62 6.74 3.14
N GLU A 14 35.63 5.66 2.35
CA GLU A 14 34.41 5.10 1.72
C GLU A 14 33.56 4.33 2.74
N LEU A 15 34.20 3.78 3.78
CA LEU A 15 33.53 3.08 4.88
C LEU A 15 33.05 4.01 6.00
N ALA A 16 33.43 5.29 5.99
CA ALA A 16 33.04 6.25 7.02
C ALA A 16 31.52 6.31 7.31
N PRO A 17 30.60 6.29 6.32
CA PRO A 17 29.16 6.32 6.60
C PRO A 17 28.63 5.04 7.24
N TYR A 18 29.39 3.93 7.20
CA TYR A 18 28.97 2.62 7.70
C TYR A 18 29.60 2.25 9.04
N LEU A 19 30.27 3.19 9.71
CA LEU A 19 30.94 2.97 10.99
C LEU A 19 30.34 3.87 12.06
N GLU A 20 29.87 3.25 13.13
CA GLU A 20 29.42 3.95 14.33
C GLU A 20 30.55 3.97 15.37
N TYR A 21 30.85 5.16 15.91
CA TYR A 21 31.97 5.37 16.82
C TYR A 21 31.48 5.59 18.26
N SER A 22 32.07 4.87 19.20
CA SER A 22 32.02 5.14 20.64
C SER A 22 33.43 5.50 21.14
N ALA A 23 33.58 5.88 22.41
CA ALA A 23 34.84 6.37 22.99
C ALA A 23 36.04 5.44 22.68
N GLU A 24 35.87 4.13 22.86
CA GLU A 24 36.94 3.13 22.68
C GLU A 24 36.62 2.05 21.63
N GLN A 25 35.37 2.01 21.18
CA GLN A 25 34.85 0.95 20.33
C GLN A 25 34.26 1.52 19.04
N VAL A 26 34.20 0.67 18.02
CA VAL A 26 33.61 0.94 16.71
C VAL A 26 32.70 -0.22 16.34
N ARG A 27 31.56 0.09 15.74
CA ARG A 27 30.61 -0.89 15.24
C ARG A 27 30.47 -0.75 13.73
N CYS A 28 30.56 -1.87 13.02
CA CYS A 28 30.33 -1.92 11.57
C CYS A 28 28.85 -2.17 11.30
N LEU A 29 28.17 -1.18 10.69
CA LEU A 29 26.73 -1.25 10.40
C LEU A 29 26.40 -2.30 9.35
N ILE A 30 27.29 -2.52 8.37
CA ILE A 30 27.12 -3.56 7.34
C ILE A 30 27.03 -4.94 7.98
N CYS A 31 27.99 -5.28 8.86
CA CYS A 31 27.96 -6.57 9.55
C CYS A 31 26.81 -6.67 10.56
N ALA A 32 26.43 -5.57 11.21
CA ALA A 32 25.32 -5.54 12.15
C ALA A 32 23.96 -5.80 11.47
N ASN A 33 23.77 -5.32 10.24
CA ASN A 33 22.50 -5.48 9.51
C ASN A 33 22.35 -6.90 8.92
N LEU A 34 23.45 -7.58 8.59
CA LEU A 34 23.40 -8.85 7.87
C LEU A 34 23.09 -10.09 8.72
N ARG A 35 23.17 -10.03 10.06
CA ARG A 35 22.96 -11.21 10.91
C ARG A 35 22.05 -10.95 12.10
N LYS A 36 20.99 -11.75 12.19
CA LYS A 36 20.05 -11.80 13.33
C LYS A 36 20.67 -12.36 14.64
N THR A 37 21.93 -12.85 14.61
CA THR A 37 22.50 -13.67 15.71
C THR A 37 23.78 -13.10 16.33
N GLY A 38 23.91 -11.78 16.47
CA GLY A 38 24.90 -11.17 17.38
C GLY A 38 26.34 -10.97 16.84
N VAL A 39 26.59 -11.21 15.55
CA VAL A 39 27.85 -10.83 14.89
C VAL A 39 27.69 -9.44 14.29
N GLY A 40 28.47 -8.47 14.76
CA GLY A 40 28.21 -7.02 14.54
C GLY A 40 28.12 -6.21 15.84
N GLY A 41 28.54 -6.80 16.97
CA GLY A 41 28.75 -6.10 18.22
C GLY A 41 29.88 -5.07 18.13
N TRP A 42 30.05 -4.31 19.21
CA TRP A 42 31.10 -3.32 19.36
C TRP A 42 32.49 -3.98 19.34
N ILE A 43 33.39 -3.46 18.50
CA ILE A 43 34.76 -3.96 18.33
C ILE A 43 35.73 -2.88 18.83
N SER A 44 36.82 -3.26 19.50
CA SER A 44 37.89 -2.31 19.84
C SER A 44 38.44 -1.62 18.59
N ARG A 45 38.70 -0.31 18.67
CA ARG A 45 39.27 0.49 17.57
C ARG A 45 40.54 -0.13 16.96
N GLN A 46 41.35 -0.82 17.77
CA GLN A 46 42.57 -1.48 17.32
C GLN A 46 42.29 -2.68 16.40
N ASN A 47 41.17 -3.37 16.62
CA ASN A 47 40.78 -4.56 15.86
C ASN A 47 39.97 -4.22 14.59
N LEU A 48 39.62 -2.95 14.37
CA LEU A 48 38.86 -2.52 13.19
C LEU A 48 39.56 -2.93 11.89
N LYS A 49 40.88 -2.71 11.78
CA LYS A 49 41.64 -3.06 10.58
C LYS A 49 41.61 -4.57 10.30
N VAL A 50 41.68 -5.37 11.34
CA VAL A 50 41.60 -6.84 11.24
C VAL A 50 40.20 -7.26 10.81
N HIS A 51 39.16 -6.67 11.41
CA HIS A 51 37.76 -6.93 11.06
C HIS A 51 37.45 -6.66 9.58
N LEU A 52 37.88 -5.50 9.07
CA LEU A 52 37.67 -5.12 7.66
C LEU A 52 38.35 -6.09 6.68
N GLY A 53 39.44 -6.74 7.10
CA GLY A 53 40.12 -7.77 6.30
C GLY A 53 39.53 -9.18 6.42
N THR A 54 38.53 -9.39 7.27
CA THR A 54 37.93 -10.72 7.41
C THR A 54 37.08 -11.08 6.19
N PRO A 55 37.13 -12.34 5.70
CA PRO A 55 36.35 -12.76 4.54
C PRO A 55 34.84 -12.62 4.77
N THR A 56 34.41 -12.72 6.02
CA THR A 56 33.02 -12.48 6.43
C THR A 56 32.58 -11.03 6.23
N HIS A 57 33.44 -10.06 6.52
CA HIS A 57 33.15 -8.64 6.27
C HIS A 57 33.16 -8.35 4.78
N LEU A 58 34.14 -8.87 4.03
CA LEU A 58 34.23 -8.68 2.58
C LEU A 58 32.98 -9.21 1.86
N GLY A 59 32.53 -10.42 2.20
CA GLY A 59 31.30 -10.97 1.61
C GLY A 59 30.03 -10.18 1.99
N ALA A 60 29.99 -9.66 3.22
CA ALA A 60 28.92 -8.77 3.68
C ALA A 60 28.91 -7.43 2.92
N TYR A 61 30.08 -6.83 2.72
CA TYR A 61 30.27 -5.59 1.96
C TYR A 61 29.88 -5.77 0.49
N ASP A 62 30.31 -6.86 -0.15
CA ASP A 62 29.95 -7.16 -1.53
C ASP A 62 28.44 -7.34 -1.69
N SER A 63 27.79 -8.02 -0.74
CA SER A 63 26.33 -8.21 -0.74
C SER A 63 25.59 -6.87 -0.61
N GLU A 64 26.08 -5.99 0.28
CA GLU A 64 25.50 -4.66 0.48
C GLU A 64 25.66 -3.78 -0.77
N MET A 65 26.83 -3.83 -1.41
CA MET A 65 27.09 -3.09 -2.64
C MET A 65 26.20 -3.56 -3.80
N GLN A 66 26.01 -4.88 -3.92
CA GLN A 66 25.10 -5.45 -4.91
C GLN A 66 23.65 -5.04 -4.65
N ARG A 67 23.22 -5.01 -3.38
CA ARG A 67 21.88 -4.56 -3.00
C ARG A 67 21.67 -3.08 -3.34
N ALA A 68 22.61 -2.21 -2.96
CA ALA A 68 22.53 -0.79 -3.26
C ALA A 68 22.50 -0.51 -4.78
N LEU A 69 23.25 -1.27 -5.58
CA LEU A 69 23.20 -1.17 -7.04
C LEU A 69 21.87 -1.64 -7.62
N ALA A 70 21.30 -2.73 -7.09
CA ALA A 70 20.00 -3.24 -7.50
C ALA A 70 18.88 -2.23 -7.18
N GLU A 71 18.88 -1.66 -5.97
CA GLU A 71 17.93 -0.62 -5.54
C GLU A 71 18.08 0.65 -6.38
N ALA A 72 19.30 1.09 -6.69
CA ALA A 72 19.52 2.25 -7.57
C ALA A 72 18.97 2.01 -8.99
N LYS A 73 19.14 0.80 -9.52
CA LYS A 73 18.59 0.43 -10.84
C LYS A 73 17.07 0.33 -10.83
N GLU A 74 16.48 -0.23 -9.78
CA GLU A 74 15.03 -0.28 -9.61
C GLU A 74 14.44 1.13 -9.48
N HIS A 75 15.10 1.99 -8.70
CA HIS A 75 14.73 3.40 -8.57
C HIS A 75 14.84 4.14 -9.92
N GLU A 76 15.87 3.87 -10.72
CA GLU A 76 16.00 4.41 -12.08
C GLU A 76 14.86 3.93 -13.01
N GLN A 77 14.48 2.65 -12.93
CA GLN A 77 13.36 2.11 -13.70
C GLN A 77 12.02 2.74 -13.30
N LEU A 78 11.76 2.87 -11.99
CA LEU A 78 10.56 3.48 -11.48
C LEU A 78 10.52 4.97 -11.83
N SER A 79 11.57 5.74 -11.55
CA SER A 79 11.63 7.17 -11.87
C SER A 79 11.53 7.45 -13.37
N GLY A 80 12.10 6.59 -14.22
CA GLY A 80 11.96 6.68 -15.67
C GLY A 80 10.50 6.54 -16.14
N SER A 81 9.70 5.70 -15.47
CA SER A 81 8.28 5.55 -15.81
C SER A 81 7.40 6.73 -15.38
N TYR A 82 7.80 7.47 -14.33
CA TYR A 82 7.05 8.61 -13.81
C TYR A 82 7.50 9.97 -14.36
N ASN A 83 8.71 10.06 -14.91
CA ASN A 83 9.17 11.25 -15.64
C ASN A 83 8.55 11.30 -17.05
N SER A 84 7.23 11.47 -17.11
CA SER A 84 6.46 11.62 -18.36
C SER A 84 6.65 13.00 -19.02
N ALA A 85 7.78 13.66 -18.81
CA ALA A 85 8.09 14.92 -19.50
C ALA A 85 8.21 14.73 -21.03
N ASP A 86 8.44 13.49 -21.47
CA ASP A 86 8.33 13.03 -22.86
C ASP A 86 7.04 12.23 -23.10
N ALA A 87 5.95 12.54 -22.41
CA ALA A 87 4.63 12.32 -22.98
C ALA A 87 4.53 13.26 -24.19
N GLN A 88 5.20 12.91 -25.30
CA GLN A 88 4.90 13.45 -26.61
C GLN A 88 3.39 13.41 -26.71
N GLU A 89 2.78 14.60 -26.84
CA GLU A 89 1.39 14.74 -27.22
C GLU A 89 1.16 13.73 -28.32
N LEU A 90 0.50 12.62 -27.98
CA LEU A 90 0.12 11.65 -28.98
C LEU A 90 -0.68 12.50 -29.97
N PRO A 91 -0.24 12.59 -31.24
CA PRO A 91 -0.89 13.47 -32.21
C PRO A 91 -2.35 13.12 -32.14
N ALA A 92 -3.20 14.12 -31.83
CA ALA A 92 -4.61 13.96 -31.60
C ALA A 92 -5.14 13.00 -32.66
N SER A 93 -5.30 11.74 -32.27
CA SER A 93 -5.69 10.72 -33.20
C SER A 93 -7.13 11.08 -33.46
N ASP A 94 -7.37 11.59 -34.67
CA ASP A 94 -8.68 12.03 -35.12
C ASP A 94 -9.64 10.88 -34.87
N ILE A 95 -10.42 10.98 -33.78
CA ILE A 95 -11.39 9.96 -33.34
C ILE A 95 -12.65 10.06 -34.21
N SER A 96 -12.52 10.62 -35.42
CA SER A 96 -13.49 10.46 -36.47
C SER A 96 -13.41 9.01 -36.94
N GLU A 97 -14.52 8.29 -36.73
CA GLU A 97 -14.93 7.18 -37.60
C GLU A 97 -14.44 5.76 -37.27
N MET A 98 -14.69 5.28 -36.04
CA MET A 98 -14.92 3.84 -35.82
C MET A 98 -16.10 3.58 -34.87
N THR A 99 -17.30 3.98 -35.28
CA THR A 99 -18.56 3.42 -34.80
C THR A 99 -18.90 2.12 -35.55
N HIS A 100 -18.00 1.13 -35.51
CA HIS A 100 -18.37 -0.24 -35.85
C HIS A 100 -18.36 -1.07 -34.57
N ILE A 101 -19.42 -0.91 -33.77
CA ILE A 101 -19.79 -1.89 -32.75
C ILE A 101 -20.07 -3.20 -33.52
N PRO A 102 -19.30 -4.28 -33.32
CA PRO A 102 -19.59 -5.54 -33.97
C PRO A 102 -20.96 -6.03 -33.51
N SER A 103 -21.91 -6.04 -34.45
CA SER A 103 -23.28 -6.52 -34.28
C SER A 103 -23.31 -8.05 -34.15
N MET A 104 -22.75 -8.58 -33.06
CA MET A 104 -22.81 -10.02 -32.74
C MET A 104 -23.41 -10.30 -31.36
N PHE A 105 -23.85 -9.26 -30.63
CA PHE A 105 -24.49 -9.36 -29.31
C PHE A 105 -25.78 -8.53 -29.19
N LEU A 106 -26.61 -8.50 -30.24
CA LEU A 106 -28.01 -8.10 -30.12
C LEU A 106 -28.90 -9.36 -30.17
N PRO A 107 -29.29 -9.93 -29.01
CA PRO A 107 -30.46 -10.80 -28.97
C PRO A 107 -31.69 -9.95 -29.32
N GLU A 108 -32.48 -10.40 -30.30
CA GLU A 108 -33.82 -9.87 -30.57
C GLU A 108 -34.71 -10.07 -29.33
N LEU A 109 -34.71 -9.11 -28.42
CA LEU A 109 -35.73 -8.99 -27.37
C LEU A 109 -36.97 -8.32 -27.99
N LYS A 110 -37.76 -9.13 -28.69
CA LYS A 110 -39.20 -8.91 -28.85
C LYS A 110 -39.86 -9.48 -27.61
N SER A 111 -40.45 -8.63 -26.76
CA SER A 111 -41.67 -8.94 -25.99
C SER A 111 -41.95 -7.84 -24.97
N ASP A 112 -42.85 -6.94 -25.33
CA ASP A 112 -44.00 -6.49 -24.52
C ASP A 112 -43.99 -6.93 -23.04
N MET A 113 -43.32 -6.16 -22.19
CA MET A 113 -43.67 -6.05 -20.77
C MET A 113 -43.60 -4.58 -20.38
N GLN A 114 -44.71 -3.90 -20.58
CA GLN A 114 -44.97 -2.59 -20.02
C GLN A 114 -45.29 -2.80 -18.53
N MET A 115 -44.25 -2.88 -17.71
CA MET A 115 -44.41 -2.66 -16.27
C MET A 115 -44.51 -1.16 -16.04
N ASP A 116 -45.68 -0.73 -15.57
CA ASP A 116 -45.87 0.57 -14.95
C ASP A 116 -44.96 0.65 -13.71
N ILE A 117 -43.72 1.08 -13.92
CA ILE A 117 -42.83 1.53 -12.85
C ILE A 117 -43.35 2.90 -12.43
N ASP A 118 -44.04 2.91 -11.30
CA ASP A 118 -44.47 4.13 -10.63
C ASP A 118 -43.26 5.04 -10.38
N SER A 119 -43.32 6.22 -11.01
CA SER A 119 -42.37 7.33 -11.03
C SER A 119 -42.14 7.98 -9.65
N SER A 120 -41.68 7.20 -8.68
CA SER A 120 -41.18 7.68 -7.39
C SER A 120 -39.65 7.60 -7.29
N ASN A 121 -38.97 7.74 -8.44
CA ASN A 121 -37.50 7.72 -8.54
C ASN A 121 -36.92 9.13 -8.75
N THR A 122 -37.32 10.06 -7.89
CA THR A 122 -36.50 11.22 -7.55
C THR A 122 -35.44 10.74 -6.57
N ASN A 123 -34.20 10.49 -7.01
CA ASN A 123 -32.95 10.62 -6.21
C ASN A 123 -31.71 9.90 -6.79
N PHE A 124 -31.53 9.78 -8.10
CA PHE A 124 -30.18 9.49 -8.63
C PHE A 124 -29.58 10.70 -9.34
N ALA A 125 -30.32 11.30 -10.26
CA ALA A 125 -29.92 12.56 -10.89
C ALA A 125 -29.81 13.72 -9.88
N GLN A 126 -30.68 13.73 -8.86
CA GLN A 126 -30.65 14.73 -7.78
C GLN A 126 -29.47 14.51 -6.82
N LEU A 127 -29.11 13.25 -6.54
CA LEU A 127 -27.94 12.89 -5.73
C LEU A 127 -26.63 13.22 -6.45
N MET A 128 -26.56 12.98 -7.77
CA MET A 128 -25.44 13.41 -8.60
C MET A 128 -25.36 14.94 -8.75
N SER A 129 -26.50 15.62 -8.77
CA SER A 129 -26.56 17.09 -8.77
C SER A 129 -26.18 17.70 -7.41
N GLU A 130 -26.38 16.97 -6.30
CA GLU A 130 -26.03 17.41 -4.95
C GLU A 130 -24.53 17.20 -4.64
N PHE A 131 -23.92 16.14 -5.18
CA PHE A 131 -22.45 15.98 -5.15
C PHE A 131 -21.72 16.84 -6.20
N GLY A 132 -22.42 17.28 -7.25
CA GLY A 132 -21.90 18.16 -8.30
C GLY A 132 -21.91 19.65 -7.96
N GLN A 133 -22.60 20.05 -6.89
CA GLN A 133 -22.45 21.38 -6.29
C GLN A 133 -21.23 21.40 -5.36
N VAL A 134 -20.08 21.00 -5.90
CA VAL A 134 -18.83 21.54 -5.39
C VAL A 134 -18.95 23.02 -5.70
N SER A 135 -19.08 23.83 -4.66
CA SER A 135 -19.02 25.29 -4.73
C SER A 135 -17.99 25.67 -5.78
N GLU A 136 -18.31 26.65 -6.62
CA GLU A 136 -17.48 27.34 -7.60
C GLU A 136 -16.23 27.94 -6.89
N ALA A 137 -15.43 27.05 -6.32
CA ALA A 137 -14.14 27.27 -5.75
C ALA A 137 -13.28 27.50 -6.97
N GLU A 138 -13.18 28.79 -7.32
CA GLU A 138 -12.06 29.43 -7.97
C GLU A 138 -11.16 28.38 -8.63
N GLU A 139 -11.44 28.15 -9.92
CA GLU A 139 -10.77 27.18 -10.79
C GLU A 139 -9.27 27.52 -10.83
N LEU A 140 -8.57 27.18 -9.74
CA LEU A 140 -7.13 27.18 -9.62
C LEU A 140 -6.70 26.27 -10.76
N GLY A 141 -6.00 26.85 -11.74
CA GLY A 141 -5.55 26.10 -12.90
C GLY A 141 -4.88 24.81 -12.46
N LEU A 142 -4.97 23.76 -13.28
CA LEU A 142 -4.50 22.40 -12.95
C LEU A 142 -3.10 22.38 -12.28
N ASP A 143 -2.22 23.31 -12.69
CA ASP A 143 -0.89 23.48 -12.11
C ASP A 143 -0.91 23.95 -10.65
N ALA A 144 -1.81 24.86 -10.28
CA ALA A 144 -1.99 25.35 -8.92
C ALA A 144 -2.60 24.26 -8.01
N THR A 145 -3.55 23.46 -8.52
CA THR A 145 -4.08 22.29 -7.78
C THR A 145 -2.98 21.26 -7.54
N ARG A 146 -2.15 21.00 -8.55
CA ARG A 146 -1.01 20.08 -8.44
C ARG A 146 0.00 20.55 -7.39
N LEU A 147 0.29 21.84 -7.35
CA LEU A 147 1.21 22.44 -6.37
C LEU A 147 0.66 22.33 -4.95
N LEU A 148 -0.65 22.55 -4.76
CA LEU A 148 -1.33 22.37 -3.47
C LEU A 148 -1.26 20.92 -2.98
N LEU A 149 -1.60 19.97 -3.84
CA LEU A 149 -1.54 18.54 -3.50
C LEU A 149 -0.11 18.09 -3.17
N GLN A 150 0.89 18.60 -3.90
CA GLN A 150 2.29 18.31 -3.62
C GLN A 150 2.71 18.88 -2.25
N GLN A 151 2.29 20.10 -1.93
CA GLN A 151 2.56 20.73 -0.64
C GLN A 151 1.90 19.96 0.52
N GLU A 152 0.65 19.54 0.34
CA GLU A 152 -0.07 18.75 1.35
C GLU A 152 0.60 17.39 1.58
N PHE A 153 1.06 16.73 0.51
CA PHE A 153 1.81 15.49 0.59
C PHE A 153 3.16 15.65 1.31
N GLU A 154 3.91 16.71 1.01
CA GLU A 154 5.16 17.02 1.71
C GLU A 154 4.94 17.29 3.19
N GLN A 155 3.88 18.03 3.54
CA GLN A 155 3.52 18.28 4.93
C GLN A 155 3.14 16.99 5.67
N MET A 156 2.45 16.06 5.00
CA MET A 156 2.11 14.76 5.57
C MET A 156 3.36 13.91 5.82
N LEU A 157 4.35 13.94 4.92
CA LEU A 157 5.64 13.29 5.10
C LEU A 157 6.41 13.88 6.28
N GLU A 158 6.49 15.21 6.37
CA GLU A 158 7.18 15.91 7.45
C GLU A 158 6.55 15.59 8.82
N ASN A 159 5.22 15.54 8.90
CA ASN A 159 4.51 15.09 10.09
C ASN A 159 4.85 13.63 10.45
N ALA A 160 4.92 12.73 9.47
CA ALA A 160 5.29 11.33 9.71
C ALA A 160 6.75 11.16 10.19
N TYR A 161 7.66 12.07 9.80
CA TYR A 161 9.05 12.09 10.30
C TYR A 161 9.16 12.70 11.70
N HIS A 162 8.30 13.67 12.02
CA HIS A 162 8.29 14.34 13.33
C HIS A 162 7.45 13.63 14.37
N ASP A 163 6.56 12.73 13.97
CA ASP A 163 5.94 11.81 14.90
C ASP A 163 7.06 11.07 15.65
N PRO A 164 7.10 11.19 16.99
CA PRO A 164 8.19 10.65 17.77
C PRO A 164 8.29 9.16 17.44
N PRO A 165 9.48 8.65 17.07
CA PRO A 165 9.64 7.25 16.79
C PRO A 165 9.05 6.50 17.97
N LEU A 166 8.03 5.68 17.70
CA LEU A 166 7.35 4.84 18.68
C LEU A 166 8.41 4.39 19.68
N GLY A 167 8.26 4.85 20.94
CA GLY A 167 9.36 4.93 21.90
C GLY A 167 10.13 3.61 22.02
N PRO A 168 11.32 3.60 22.64
CA PRO A 168 12.28 2.47 22.66
C PRO A 168 11.80 1.14 23.27
N GLY A 169 10.49 0.90 23.42
CA GLY A 169 9.87 -0.39 23.71
C GLY A 169 8.92 -0.91 22.63
N VAL A 170 8.75 -0.25 21.48
CA VAL A 170 7.95 -0.80 20.37
C VAL A 170 8.89 -1.52 19.40
N ASP A 171 9.06 -2.82 19.63
CA ASP A 171 9.81 -3.71 18.74
C ASP A 171 9.29 -3.54 17.30
N LYS A 172 10.18 -3.19 16.36
CA LYS A 172 9.85 -3.10 14.92
C LYS A 172 9.37 -4.42 14.31
N GLN A 173 9.39 -5.51 15.09
CA GLN A 173 8.74 -6.76 14.75
C GLN A 173 7.21 -6.69 14.85
N HIS A 174 6.65 -5.69 15.54
CA HIS A 174 5.21 -5.54 15.75
C HIS A 174 4.45 -4.76 14.65
N ILE A 175 5.09 -3.95 13.81
CA ILE A 175 4.36 -3.21 12.76
C ILE A 175 3.84 -4.16 11.66
N ALA A 176 4.54 -5.27 11.40
CA ALA A 176 4.04 -6.37 10.56
C ALA A 176 3.16 -7.37 11.35
N ASP A 177 2.99 -7.16 12.65
CA ASP A 177 2.24 -8.00 13.59
C ASP A 177 0.92 -7.35 14.03
N GLU A 178 0.75 -6.05 13.76
CA GLU A 178 -0.49 -5.28 13.96
C GLU A 178 -1.39 -5.23 12.72
N LEU A 179 -0.88 -5.62 11.54
CA LEU A 179 -1.74 -6.32 10.58
C LEU A 179 -2.18 -7.57 11.34
N PRO A 180 -3.48 -7.75 11.63
CA PRO A 180 -3.94 -8.86 12.45
C PRO A 180 -3.41 -10.13 11.80
N LYS A 181 -2.33 -10.69 12.37
CA LYS A 181 -1.88 -12.01 11.96
C LYS A 181 -3.10 -12.87 12.15
N THR A 182 -3.51 -13.57 11.11
CA THR A 182 -4.43 -14.69 11.22
C THR A 182 -3.69 -15.80 11.98
N SER A 183 -3.36 -15.52 13.23
CA SER A 183 -3.03 -16.47 14.25
C SER A 183 -4.30 -17.29 14.40
N ASP A 184 -4.24 -18.52 13.93
CA ASP A 184 -5.33 -19.51 13.97
C ASP A 184 -5.74 -19.93 15.41
N ASN A 185 -5.41 -19.13 16.43
CA ASN A 185 -5.54 -19.46 17.85
C ASN A 185 -6.38 -18.47 18.67
N ASP A 186 -7.30 -17.73 18.05
CA ASP A 186 -8.34 -17.00 18.79
C ASP A 186 -9.69 -17.68 18.64
N ASP A 187 -10.03 -18.45 19.68
CA ASP A 187 -11.37 -18.88 20.08
C ASP A 187 -12.18 -17.72 20.69
N GLU A 188 -11.68 -16.48 20.65
CA GLU A 188 -12.41 -15.29 21.11
C GLU A 188 -13.10 -14.58 19.93
N ASP A 189 -14.36 -14.23 20.18
CA ASP A 189 -15.29 -13.49 19.32
C ASP A 189 -15.95 -14.26 18.17
N THR A 190 -16.66 -15.33 18.56
CA THR A 190 -17.92 -15.72 17.91
C THR A 190 -19.03 -14.69 18.24
N HIS A 191 -18.79 -13.40 17.97
CA HIS A 191 -19.88 -12.47 17.71
C HIS A 191 -20.33 -12.67 16.25
N CYS A 192 -20.76 -13.90 15.95
CA CYS A 192 -21.60 -14.15 14.79
C CYS A 192 -22.87 -13.34 15.03
N PHE A 193 -23.07 -12.29 14.23
CA PHE A 193 -24.34 -11.61 13.98
C PHE A 193 -25.40 -11.87 15.04
N ASP A 194 -25.68 -10.90 15.91
CA ASP A 194 -26.85 -10.99 16.78
C ASP A 194 -28.07 -11.13 15.86
N PRO A 195 -28.70 -12.32 15.75
CA PRO A 195 -29.75 -12.57 14.77
C PRO A 195 -31.02 -11.76 15.07
N ASP A 196 -31.08 -11.18 16.27
CA ASP A 196 -32.18 -10.34 16.73
C ASP A 196 -32.03 -8.85 16.32
N LEU A 197 -30.87 -8.45 15.76
CA LEU A 197 -30.66 -7.11 15.22
C LEU A 197 -31.13 -7.02 13.77
N VAL A 198 -32.46 -6.99 13.63
CA VAL A 198 -33.25 -6.49 12.48
C VAL A 198 -32.87 -7.10 11.13
N GLU A 199 -33.62 -8.14 10.74
CA GLU A 199 -33.78 -8.54 9.35
C GLU A 199 -34.38 -7.39 8.54
N ASP A 200 -33.55 -6.46 8.07
CA ASP A 200 -33.93 -5.53 7.01
C ASP A 200 -34.13 -6.36 5.73
N SER A 201 -35.36 -6.84 5.53
CA SER A 201 -35.78 -7.63 4.35
C SER A 201 -35.44 -6.97 3.00
N ALA A 202 -35.11 -5.69 3.00
CA ALA A 202 -34.69 -4.92 1.84
C ALA A 202 -33.39 -5.42 1.18
N TYR A 203 -32.53 -6.15 1.92
CA TYR A 203 -31.21 -6.57 1.43
C TYR A 203 -31.03 -8.09 1.28
N PHE A 204 -32.12 -8.87 1.30
CA PHE A 204 -32.05 -10.33 1.08
C PHE A 204 -31.29 -10.68 -0.22
N PRO A 205 -30.33 -11.61 -0.22
CA PRO A 205 -30.03 -12.60 0.83
C PRO A 205 -29.06 -12.15 1.93
N TYR A 206 -28.61 -10.90 1.91
CA TYR A 206 -27.63 -10.38 2.86
C TYR A 206 -28.31 -9.89 4.16
N PRO A 207 -27.66 -10.06 5.32
CA PRO A 207 -28.25 -9.64 6.60
C PRO A 207 -28.30 -8.12 6.78
N ASN A 208 -27.42 -7.38 6.12
CA ASN A 208 -27.44 -5.91 6.13
C ASN A 208 -26.80 -5.32 4.87
N LYS A 209 -27.03 -4.02 4.65
CA LYS A 209 -26.48 -3.26 3.51
C LYS A 209 -24.95 -3.30 3.47
N THR A 210 -24.28 -3.27 4.63
CA THR A 210 -22.82 -3.26 4.72
C THR A 210 -22.21 -4.54 4.15
N VAL A 211 -22.75 -5.70 4.51
CA VAL A 211 -22.31 -7.00 3.98
C VAL A 211 -22.56 -7.09 2.48
N MET A 212 -23.73 -6.66 2.01
CA MET A 212 -24.04 -6.61 0.57
C MET A 212 -23.00 -5.77 -0.20
N LEU A 213 -22.70 -4.55 0.29
CA LEU A 213 -21.74 -3.67 -0.38
C LEU A 213 -20.32 -4.25 -0.39
N LEU A 214 -19.90 -4.86 0.71
CA LEU A 214 -18.60 -5.53 0.80
C LEU A 214 -18.50 -6.71 -0.18
N ASP A 215 -19.59 -7.46 -0.35
CA ASP A 215 -19.63 -8.59 -1.30
C ASP A 215 -19.57 -8.11 -2.75
N VAL A 216 -20.32 -7.05 -3.08
CA VAL A 216 -20.25 -6.41 -4.40
C VAL A 216 -18.83 -5.91 -4.68
N MET A 217 -18.17 -5.31 -3.68
CA MET A 217 -16.79 -4.82 -3.78
C MET A 217 -15.78 -5.94 -3.99
N ASP A 218 -15.89 -7.06 -3.25
CA ASP A 218 -14.97 -8.20 -3.37
C ASP A 218 -15.14 -8.95 -4.71
N ASN A 219 -16.37 -8.98 -5.27
CA ASN A 219 -16.69 -9.72 -6.49
C ASN A 219 -16.63 -8.88 -7.79
N LEU A 220 -16.01 -7.69 -7.78
CA LEU A 220 -15.84 -6.92 -9.01
C LEU A 220 -14.94 -7.65 -10.03
N PRO A 221 -15.33 -7.75 -11.32
CA PRO A 221 -14.69 -8.63 -12.31
C PRO A 221 -13.22 -8.31 -12.65
N ARG A 222 -12.69 -7.18 -12.17
CA ARG A 222 -11.32 -6.73 -12.50
C ARG A 222 -10.42 -6.48 -11.29
N CYS A 223 -10.98 -6.40 -10.08
CA CYS A 223 -10.21 -6.09 -8.87
C CYS A 223 -10.84 -6.81 -7.66
N ARG A 224 -10.56 -8.10 -7.53
CA ARG A 224 -10.86 -8.81 -6.28
C ARG A 224 -9.88 -8.36 -5.22
N PHE A 225 -10.40 -7.93 -4.07
CA PHE A 225 -9.55 -7.55 -2.94
C PHE A 225 -8.87 -8.79 -2.35
N THR A 226 -7.60 -8.63 -1.93
CA THR A 226 -6.92 -9.65 -1.14
C THR A 226 -7.54 -9.77 0.24
N GLY A 227 -7.31 -10.89 0.93
CA GLY A 227 -7.79 -11.07 2.31
C GLY A 227 -7.34 -9.94 3.25
N ASP A 228 -6.09 -9.49 3.09
CA ASP A 228 -5.51 -8.40 3.87
C ASP A 228 -6.19 -7.05 3.56
N GLN A 229 -6.50 -6.78 2.29
CA GLN A 229 -7.21 -5.57 1.88
C GLN A 229 -8.63 -5.52 2.47
N ILE A 230 -9.38 -6.62 2.43
CA ILE A 230 -10.70 -6.70 3.07
C ILE A 230 -10.57 -6.55 4.60
N SER A 231 -9.56 -7.17 5.22
CA SER A 231 -9.30 -7.06 6.66
C SER A 231 -9.09 -5.59 7.08
N LEU A 232 -8.30 -4.86 6.30
CA LEU A 232 -8.04 -3.44 6.50
C LEU A 232 -9.31 -2.59 6.34
N ILE A 233 -10.12 -2.85 5.30
CA ILE A 233 -11.40 -2.15 5.08
C ILE A 233 -12.37 -2.38 6.26
N LEU A 234 -12.51 -3.63 6.72
CA LEU A 234 -13.34 -3.98 7.88
C LEU A 234 -12.83 -3.30 9.16
N HIS A 235 -11.51 -3.22 9.33
CA HIS A 235 -10.90 -2.52 10.46
C HIS A 235 -11.23 -1.02 10.44
N PHE A 236 -11.10 -0.36 9.29
CA PHE A 236 -11.47 1.05 9.16
C PHE A 236 -12.96 1.29 9.37
N ALA A 237 -13.83 0.45 8.82
CA ALA A 237 -15.27 0.57 9.04
C ALA A 237 -15.63 0.48 10.53
N LYS A 238 -14.97 -0.41 11.30
CA LYS A 238 -15.12 -0.47 12.76
C LYS A 238 -14.63 0.80 13.45
N LYS A 239 -13.46 1.33 13.06
CA LYS A 239 -12.90 2.57 13.63
C LYS A 239 -13.75 3.81 13.36
N LEU A 240 -14.45 3.83 12.23
CA LEU A 240 -15.40 4.89 11.87
C LEU A 240 -16.76 4.75 12.57
N GLY A 241 -16.95 3.73 13.42
CA GLY A 241 -18.20 3.53 14.15
C GLY A 241 -19.36 3.03 13.29
N VAL A 242 -19.07 2.43 12.13
CA VAL A 242 -20.12 1.78 11.32
C VAL A 242 -20.68 0.62 12.13
N ALA A 243 -21.99 0.63 12.36
CA ALA A 243 -22.68 -0.46 13.03
C ALA A 243 -22.69 -1.73 12.17
N ASN A 244 -22.72 -2.90 12.82
CA ASN A 244 -22.93 -4.21 12.18
C ASN A 244 -21.86 -4.60 11.13
N VAL A 245 -20.60 -4.20 11.35
CA VAL A 245 -19.47 -4.62 10.51
C VAL A 245 -19.05 -6.05 10.87
N PRO A 246 -19.08 -7.02 9.93
CA PRO A 246 -18.73 -8.40 10.22
C PRO A 246 -17.23 -8.54 10.55
N SER A 247 -16.87 -9.63 11.24
CA SER A 247 -15.48 -10.08 11.25
C SER A 247 -15.10 -10.63 9.86
N LEU A 248 -13.80 -10.68 9.54
CA LEU A 248 -13.33 -11.24 8.27
C LEU A 248 -13.82 -12.69 8.07
N LYS A 249 -13.75 -13.51 9.12
CA LYS A 249 -14.30 -14.89 9.13
C LYS A 249 -15.81 -14.89 8.91
N GLY A 250 -16.55 -14.00 9.57
CA GLY A 250 -18.00 -13.86 9.42
C GLY A 250 -18.41 -13.47 8.00
N PHE A 251 -17.68 -12.52 7.40
CA PHE A 251 -17.90 -12.10 6.02
C PHE A 251 -17.66 -13.26 5.03
N ARG A 252 -16.55 -14.00 5.17
CA ARG A 252 -16.23 -15.15 4.30
C ARG A 252 -17.18 -16.34 4.44
N LYS A 253 -17.96 -16.42 5.52
CA LYS A 253 -18.99 -17.45 5.71
C LYS A 253 -20.29 -17.13 4.95
N ILE A 254 -20.50 -15.85 4.62
CA ILE A 254 -21.71 -15.36 3.92
C ILE A 254 -21.55 -15.44 2.40
N GLN A 255 -20.33 -15.23 1.90
CA GLN A 255 -19.97 -15.41 0.49
C GLN A 255 -19.94 -16.89 0.07
#